data_AF-A0A352DUH1-F1
#
_entry.id   AF-A0A352DUH1-F1
#
_cell.length_a   1.000
_cell.length_b   1.000
_cell.length_c   1.000
_cell.angle_alpha   90.00
_cell.angle_beta   90.00
_cell.angle_gamma   90.00
#
_symmetry.space_group_name_H-M   'P 1'
#
loop_
_entity.id
_entity.type
_entity.pdbx_description
1 polymer ?
#
loop_
_entity_poly.entity_id
_entity_poly.type
_entity_poly.pdbx_seq_one_letter_code
_entity_poly.pdbx_strand_id
1 'polypeptide(L)'
;TAAQAHRLCVIRSMTTGIHSHSTSGAYMLTGQRPRSSAESVPPGPDDWPSIAAVVGAIRPSESSPLRSVLLPEPIFNNPAIPWPGQDGGFMGAAWHPHLLRCDPAAERLQIEGLAAT
;
A
#
# COMPACT_ATOMS: atom_id res chain seq x y z
N THR A 1 -19.96 0.09 -12.42
CA THR A 1 -19.53 1.47 -12.09
C THR A 1 -20.69 2.46 -12.05
N ALA A 2 -21.55 2.56 -13.07
CA ALA A 2 -22.66 3.53 -13.10
C ALA A 2 -23.60 3.50 -11.87
N ALA A 3 -23.96 2.32 -11.36
CA ALA A 3 -24.84 2.17 -10.19
C ALA A 3 -24.27 2.77 -8.89
N GLN A 4 -22.95 2.98 -8.78
CA GLN A 4 -22.31 3.54 -7.59
C GLN A 4 -22.08 5.06 -7.68
N ALA A 5 -22.33 5.68 -8.84
CA ALA A 5 -21.96 7.08 -9.09
C ALA A 5 -22.55 8.07 -8.06
N HIS A 6 -23.77 7.82 -7.58
CA HIS A 6 -24.44 8.63 -6.57
C HIS A 6 -23.78 8.61 -5.17
N ARG A 7 -22.80 7.74 -4.95
CA ARG A 7 -22.01 7.63 -3.70
C ARG A 7 -20.62 8.24 -3.83
N LEU A 8 -20.26 8.72 -5.02
CA LEU A 8 -18.94 9.24 -5.30
C LEU A 8 -18.92 10.77 -5.14
N CYS A 9 -17.84 11.28 -4.55
CA CYS A 9 -17.50 12.69 -4.55
C CYS A 9 -16.23 12.89 -5.37
N VAL A 10 -16.19 13.92 -6.22
CA VAL A 10 -15.02 14.23 -7.05
C VAL A 10 -14.24 15.37 -6.41
N ILE A 11 -13.02 15.06 -5.96
CA ILE A 11 -12.03 16.06 -5.56
C ILE A 11 -11.24 16.45 -6.81
N ARG A 12 -11.33 17.72 -7.21
CA ARG A 12 -10.70 18.21 -8.46
C ARG A 12 -9.20 18.42 -8.36
N SER A 13 -8.71 18.76 -7.17
CA SER A 13 -7.28 18.99 -6.93
C SER A 13 -6.92 18.71 -5.48
N MET A 14 -5.67 18.31 -5.27
CA MET A 14 -5.08 17.99 -3.99
C MET A 14 -3.58 18.22 -4.08
N THR A 15 -2.96 18.66 -2.99
CA THR A 15 -1.50 18.86 -2.89
C THR A 15 -1.03 18.48 -1.51
N THR A 16 0.18 17.94 -1.43
CA THR A 16 0.86 17.58 -0.17
C THR A 16 1.87 18.66 0.28
N GLY A 17 2.19 19.61 -0.61
CA GLY A 17 3.29 20.56 -0.42
C GLY A 17 4.69 19.93 -0.46
N ILE A 18 4.82 18.67 -0.87
CA ILE A 18 6.08 17.94 -1.01
C ILE A 18 6.37 17.72 -2.50
N HIS A 19 7.54 18.17 -2.96
CA HIS A 19 7.95 18.06 -4.37
C HIS A 19 8.53 16.69 -4.75
N SER A 20 8.92 15.88 -3.77
CA SER A 20 9.41 14.52 -4.01
C SER A 20 8.25 13.55 -4.29
N HIS A 21 8.41 12.70 -5.29
CA HIS A 21 7.46 11.66 -5.66
C HIS A 21 7.29 10.61 -4.56
N SER A 22 8.38 10.04 -4.03
CA SER A 22 8.30 8.96 -3.04
C SER A 22 7.73 9.41 -1.70
N THR A 23 8.16 10.54 -1.15
CA THR A 23 7.66 11.02 0.15
C THR A 23 6.29 11.70 0.03
N SER A 24 6.00 12.43 -1.06
CA SER A 24 4.63 12.89 -1.34
C SER A 24 3.67 11.71 -1.51
N GLY A 25 4.11 10.66 -2.21
CA GLY A 25 3.39 9.40 -2.36
C GLY A 25 3.12 8.71 -1.02
N ALA A 26 4.12 8.62 -0.14
CA ALA A 26 3.94 8.06 1.19
C ALA A 26 2.92 8.85 2.02
N TYR A 27 2.90 10.19 1.89
CA TYR A 27 1.85 11.00 2.50
C TYR A 27 0.46 10.61 1.96
N MET A 28 0.34 10.43 0.64
CA MET A 28 -0.91 10.00 0.03
C MET A 28 -1.36 8.60 0.46
N LEU A 29 -0.43 7.67 0.69
CA LEU A 29 -0.72 6.29 1.06
C LEU A 29 -1.08 6.11 2.55
N THR A 30 -0.52 6.96 3.42
CA THR A 30 -0.68 6.85 4.87
C THR A 30 -1.65 7.89 5.45
N GLY A 31 -1.91 8.97 4.71
CA GLY A 31 -2.64 10.14 5.21
C GLY A 31 -1.85 10.97 6.23
N GLN A 32 -0.58 10.64 6.47
CA GLN A 32 0.25 11.25 7.51
C GLN A 32 1.48 11.90 6.91
N ARG A 33 1.81 13.10 7.41
CA ARG A 33 2.95 13.85 6.88
C ARG A 33 4.25 13.09 7.18
N PRO A 34 5.05 12.70 6.17
CA PRO A 34 6.31 12.01 6.38
C PRO A 34 7.33 12.90 7.09
N ARG A 35 8.28 12.28 7.79
CA ARG A 35 9.35 12.99 8.51
C ARG A 35 10.34 13.70 7.56
N SER A 36 10.53 13.14 6.36
CA SER A 36 11.40 13.68 5.33
C SER A 36 10.60 14.09 4.10
N SER A 37 11.01 15.17 3.45
CA SER A 37 10.52 15.58 2.13
C SER A 37 11.50 15.27 0.99
N ALA A 38 12.57 14.51 1.29
CA ALA A 38 13.58 14.12 0.32
C ALA A 38 13.05 13.02 -0.62
N GLU A 39 13.70 12.88 -1.78
CA GLU A 39 13.43 11.80 -2.72
C GLU A 39 14.15 10.52 -2.32
N SER A 40 13.60 9.37 -2.73
CA SER A 40 14.19 8.05 -2.56
C SER A 40 14.57 7.73 -1.11
N VAL A 41 13.73 8.15 -0.16
CA VAL A 41 13.86 7.78 1.25
C VAL A 41 13.30 6.35 1.41
N PRO A 42 14.11 5.37 1.84
CA PRO A 42 13.61 4.02 2.07
C PRO A 42 12.67 3.97 3.30
N PRO A 43 11.75 2.97 3.37
CA PRO A 43 10.90 2.77 4.52
C PRO A 43 11.72 2.50 5.79
N GLY A 44 11.34 3.16 6.88
CA GLY A 44 11.92 3.00 8.20
C GLY A 44 10.91 2.43 9.20
N PRO A 45 11.39 1.82 10.30
CA PRO A 45 10.53 1.25 11.35
C PRO A 45 9.72 2.30 12.11
N ASP A 46 10.08 3.57 11.99
CA ASP A 46 9.38 4.68 12.64
C ASP A 46 8.34 5.36 11.74
N ASP A 47 8.20 4.91 10.49
CA ASP A 47 7.25 5.48 9.55
C ASP A 47 5.81 5.12 9.93
N TRP A 48 4.88 5.91 9.40
CA TRP A 48 3.46 5.61 9.54
C TRP A 48 3.11 4.31 8.78
N PRO A 49 2.30 3.41 9.38
CA PRO A 49 1.86 2.20 8.72
C PRO A 49 1.01 2.51 7.49
N SER A 50 1.07 1.61 6.51
CA SER A 50 0.11 1.62 5.40
C SER A 50 -1.32 1.43 5.88
N ILE A 51 -2.29 1.93 5.11
CA ILE A 51 -3.70 1.64 5.37
C ILE A 51 -3.99 0.13 5.41
N ALA A 52 -3.27 -0.66 4.60
CA ALA A 52 -3.40 -2.11 4.58
C ALA A 52 -2.93 -2.76 5.88
N ALA A 53 -1.84 -2.28 6.48
CA ALA A 53 -1.38 -2.74 7.79
C ALA A 53 -2.40 -2.42 8.89
N VAL A 54 -2.93 -1.18 8.90
CA VAL A 54 -3.96 -0.76 9.86
C VAL A 54 -5.23 -1.60 9.73
N VAL A 55 -5.74 -1.77 8.51
CA VAL A 55 -6.93 -2.61 8.23
C VAL A 55 -6.68 -4.06 8.66
N GLY A 56 -5.50 -4.61 8.38
CA GLY A 56 -5.13 -5.96 8.80
C GLY A 56 -5.13 -6.14 10.32
N ALA A 57 -4.87 -5.07 11.08
CA ALA A 57 -4.93 -5.08 12.54
C ALA A 57 -6.34 -4.98 13.11
N ILE A 58 -7.18 -4.11 12.54
CA ILE A 58 -8.50 -3.80 13.12
C ILE A 58 -9.64 -4.61 12.50
N ARG A 59 -9.41 -5.25 11.35
CA ARG A 59 -10.44 -5.99 10.60
C ARG A 59 -9.84 -7.26 9.97
N PRO A 60 -9.52 -8.28 10.78
CA PRO A 60 -9.06 -9.57 10.27
C PRO A 60 -10.15 -10.20 9.37
N SER A 61 -9.71 -10.97 8.37
CA SER A 61 -10.62 -11.69 7.49
C SER A 61 -11.25 -12.89 8.21
N GLU A 62 -12.55 -13.09 8.00
CA GLU A 62 -13.28 -14.26 8.50
C GLU A 62 -13.21 -15.45 7.52
N SER A 63 -12.83 -15.20 6.27
CA SER A 63 -12.87 -16.19 5.17
C SER A 63 -11.52 -16.44 4.50
N SER A 64 -10.46 -15.77 4.94
CA SER A 64 -9.11 -15.91 4.40
C SER A 64 -8.08 -15.95 5.52
N PRO A 65 -7.01 -16.75 5.41
CA PRO A 65 -5.88 -16.68 6.34
C PRO A 65 -5.08 -15.37 6.23
N LEU A 66 -5.24 -14.61 5.14
CA LEU A 66 -4.56 -13.33 4.92
C LEU A 66 -5.38 -12.18 5.53
N ARG A 67 -4.71 -11.28 6.25
CA ARG A 67 -5.35 -10.11 6.87
C ARG A 67 -5.49 -8.94 5.90
N SER A 68 -4.44 -8.66 5.16
CA SER A 68 -4.40 -7.66 4.09
C SER A 68 -3.33 -8.04 3.08
N VAL A 69 -3.48 -7.55 1.86
CA VAL A 69 -2.61 -7.90 0.72
C VAL A 69 -2.19 -6.66 -0.06
N LEU A 70 -0.99 -6.71 -0.62
CA LEU A 70 -0.47 -5.74 -1.58
C LEU A 70 -0.38 -6.42 -2.96
N LEU A 71 -0.87 -5.73 -4.00
CA LEU A 71 -1.01 -6.24 -5.37
C LEU A 71 -0.58 -5.17 -6.40
N PRO A 72 -0.12 -5.56 -7.60
CA PRO A 72 0.55 -6.83 -7.88
C PRO A 72 2.02 -6.79 -7.44
N GLU A 73 2.57 -5.59 -7.19
CA GLU A 73 3.95 -5.36 -6.81
C GLU A 73 4.09 -4.11 -5.94
N PRO A 74 5.16 -3.99 -5.14
CA PRO A 74 5.44 -2.76 -4.41
C PRO A 74 5.85 -1.63 -5.35
N ILE A 75 5.71 -0.41 -4.87
CA ILE A 75 6.09 0.82 -5.56
C ILE A 75 7.56 1.14 -5.24
N PHE A 76 8.34 1.42 -6.28
CA PHE A 76 9.77 1.73 -6.18
C PHE A 76 10.13 2.97 -7.01
N ASN A 77 11.17 3.68 -6.59
CA ASN A 77 11.95 4.57 -7.44
C ASN A 77 13.07 3.81 -8.13
N ASN A 78 13.57 4.31 -9.26
CA ASN A 78 14.86 3.89 -9.82
C ASN A 78 16.00 4.34 -8.88
N PRO A 79 16.95 3.47 -8.46
CA PRO A 79 17.24 2.12 -8.96
C PRO A 79 16.72 0.97 -8.07
N ALA A 80 15.40 0.86 -7.88
CA ALA A 80 14.69 -0.08 -6.99
C ALA A 80 14.68 0.29 -5.49
N ILE A 81 14.54 1.58 -5.16
CA ILE A 81 14.36 2.04 -3.78
C ILE A 81 12.85 2.04 -3.44
N PRO A 82 12.39 1.23 -2.47
CA PRO A 82 10.96 1.14 -2.15
C PRO A 82 10.44 2.45 -1.56
N TRP A 83 9.21 2.81 -1.91
CA TRP A 83 8.55 3.95 -1.29
C TRP A 83 8.14 3.64 0.16
N PRO A 84 8.20 4.62 1.07
CA PRO A 84 7.64 4.47 2.41
C PRO A 84 6.10 4.41 2.38
N GLY A 85 5.50 3.94 3.47
CA GLY A 85 4.04 3.89 3.63
C GLY A 85 3.35 2.69 2.97
N GLN A 86 4.12 1.67 2.57
CA GLN A 86 3.61 0.44 1.98
C GLN A 86 3.59 -0.75 2.96
N ASP A 87 4.28 -0.63 4.09
CA ASP A 87 4.49 -1.69 5.06
C ASP A 87 3.79 -1.41 6.40
N GLY A 88 4.23 -2.06 7.47
CA GLY A 88 3.67 -1.92 8.81
C GLY A 88 4.26 -0.77 9.61
N GLY A 89 5.31 -0.09 9.14
CA GLY A 89 5.98 0.98 9.88
C GLY A 89 6.20 0.63 11.35
N PHE A 90 5.83 1.55 12.25
CA PHE A 90 5.95 1.35 13.71
C PHE A 90 5.08 0.24 14.29
N MET A 91 4.08 -0.27 13.56
CA MET A 91 3.32 -1.44 14.00
C MET A 91 4.18 -2.71 13.92
N GLY A 92 5.21 -2.70 13.06
CA GLY A 92 6.19 -3.77 12.91
C GLY A 92 5.83 -4.82 11.86
N ALA A 93 6.79 -5.71 11.61
CA ALA A 93 6.76 -6.68 10.52
C ALA A 93 5.56 -7.66 10.55
N ALA A 94 5.00 -7.93 11.72
CA ALA A 94 3.82 -8.77 11.87
C ALA A 94 2.56 -8.19 11.17
N TRP A 95 2.56 -6.90 10.88
CA TRP A 95 1.47 -6.19 10.19
C TRP A 95 1.81 -5.81 8.75
N HIS A 96 2.93 -6.28 8.21
CA HIS A 96 3.22 -6.07 6.80
C HIS A 96 2.12 -6.74 5.95
N PRO A 97 1.50 -6.03 5.00
CA PRO A 97 0.56 -6.65 4.09
C PRO A 97 1.27 -7.73 3.27
N HIS A 98 0.59 -8.84 3.01
CA HIS A 98 1.18 -9.91 2.22
C HIS A 98 1.27 -9.49 0.75
N LEU A 99 2.48 -9.45 0.20
CA LEU A 99 2.68 -9.23 -1.23
C LEU A 99 2.21 -10.45 -2.01
N LEU A 100 1.23 -10.25 -2.88
CA LEU A 100 0.77 -11.25 -3.83
C LEU A 100 1.17 -10.80 -5.23
N ARG A 101 2.18 -11.46 -5.81
CA ARG A 101 2.57 -11.20 -7.19
C ARG A 101 1.57 -11.85 -8.12
N CYS A 102 0.99 -11.06 -9.01
CA CYS A 102 0.05 -11.56 -9.99
C CYS A 102 0.08 -10.76 -11.29
N ASP A 103 -0.25 -11.44 -12.38
CA ASP A 103 -0.59 -10.78 -13.64
C ASP A 103 -2.06 -10.32 -13.59
N PRO A 104 -2.33 -9.01 -13.60
CA PRO A 104 -3.71 -8.50 -13.59
C PRO A 104 -4.47 -8.81 -14.89
N ALA A 105 -3.79 -9.21 -15.96
CA ALA A 105 -4.40 -9.60 -17.23
C ALA A 105 -4.73 -11.10 -17.33
N ALA A 106 -4.25 -11.92 -16.39
CA ALA A 106 -4.50 -13.36 -16.42
C ALA A 106 -5.98 -13.68 -16.13
N GLU A 107 -6.56 -14.63 -16.86
CA GLU A 107 -7.95 -15.07 -16.66
C GLU A 107 -8.19 -15.69 -15.28
N ARG A 108 -7.15 -16.28 -14.69
CA ARG A 108 -7.17 -16.85 -13.35
C ARG A 108 -5.99 -16.35 -12.53
N LEU A 109 -6.30 -15.74 -11.40
CA LEU A 109 -5.30 -15.35 -10.40
C LEU A 109 -4.60 -16.62 -9.88
N GLN A 110 -3.30 -16.71 -10.13
CA GLN A 110 -2.42 -17.69 -9.51
C GLN A 110 -1.64 -17.01 -8.40
N ILE A 111 -1.78 -17.52 -7.18
CA ILE A 111 -0.99 -17.06 -6.04
C ILE A 111 0.16 -18.03 -5.86
N GLU A 112 1.39 -17.53 -5.98
CA GLU A 112 2.59 -18.31 -5.74
C GLU A 112 2.55 -18.94 -4.34
N GLY A 113 2.80 -20.26 -4.25
CA GLY A 113 2.73 -21.01 -3.00
C GLY A 113 1.33 -21.41 -2.51
N LEU A 114 0.26 -21.02 -3.21
CA LEU A 114 -1.12 -21.42 -2.89
C LEU A 114 -1.84 -22.12 -4.05
N ALA A 115 -1.16 -22.37 -5.17
CA ALA A 115 -1.67 -23.22 -6.24
C ALA A 115 -1.65 -24.70 -5.80
N ALA A 116 -2.80 -25.38 -5.90
CA ALA A 116 -2.84 -26.83 -5.72
C ALA A 116 -2.04 -27.50 -6.84
N THR A 117 -1.10 -28.36 -6.48
CA THR A 117 -0.35 -29.24 -7.40
C THR A 117 -1.26 -30.28 -8.04
#